data_AF-A0A0S8CCY1-F1
#
_entry.id   AF-A0A0S8CCY1-F1
#
_cell.length_a   1.000
_cell.length_b   1.000
_cell.length_c   1.000
_cell.angle_alpha   90.00
_cell.angle_beta   90.00
_cell.angle_gamma   90.00
#
_symmetry.space_group_name_H-M   'P 1'
#
loop_
_entity.id
_entity.type
_entity.pdbx_description
1 polymer ?
#
loop_
_entity_poly.entity_id
_entity_poly.type
_entity_poly.pdbx_seq_one_letter_code
_entity_poly.pdbx_strand_id
1 'polypeptide(L)'
;MSAMRKARKTKKPKGPVRSERVRSFLKLFKRSDHVLITINADPDSMASALAVKRLLWKHAHRTQIAYINEIQRLDNLAMMELLKIPMEKLGKVSVEGFTRTVLVDSQPSHSEIFETFTYDAIIDHHPIVKKWSAPYLDIRPEYGANSTILIEYLRRAGIKPSRQLATGLLYGIKTDTANFERAGTARDVRQFQYIFPYANMNLLRKIESSELRVTDLRYFERALQSRIIAKKGIYSHLGKVPSGDICVQVADFFNRVHGMGWTFVSGVYEGTVIIIIRNDGYRKDAGKVVSRAFGQLGMAGGHTGAARAEIPLETLREMGIKGYGSNLARFIRRRLKF
;
A
#
# COMPACT_ATOMS: atom_id res chain seq x y z
N MET A 1 -26.78 50.67 -21.77
CA MET A 1 -26.78 49.19 -21.78
C MET A 1 -25.48 48.68 -21.17
N SER A 2 -25.50 48.15 -19.95
CA SER A 2 -24.44 47.25 -19.46
C SER A 2 -24.99 46.46 -18.27
N ALA A 3 -25.43 45.24 -18.53
CA ALA A 3 -25.97 44.33 -17.52
C ALA A 3 -24.81 43.57 -16.86
N MET A 4 -24.56 43.90 -15.60
CA MET A 4 -23.56 43.24 -14.75
C MET A 4 -24.09 41.86 -14.32
N ARG A 5 -23.57 40.80 -14.94
CA ARG A 5 -23.99 39.41 -14.74
C ARG A 5 -23.40 38.86 -13.43
N LYS A 6 -24.20 38.82 -12.35
CA LYS A 6 -23.84 38.14 -11.09
C LYS A 6 -23.63 36.64 -11.36
N ALA A 7 -22.41 36.16 -11.23
CA ALA A 7 -22.07 34.74 -11.28
C ALA A 7 -22.68 34.00 -10.06
N ARG A 8 -23.68 33.16 -10.30
CA ARG A 8 -24.23 32.21 -9.33
C ARG A 8 -23.15 31.17 -8.99
N LYS A 9 -22.58 31.23 -7.78
CA LYS A 9 -21.78 30.11 -7.22
C LYS A 9 -22.70 28.91 -7.04
N THR A 10 -22.54 27.89 -7.89
CA THR A 10 -23.20 26.60 -7.73
C THR A 10 -22.61 25.89 -6.52
N LYS A 11 -23.39 25.78 -5.43
CA LYS A 11 -23.03 24.96 -4.26
C LYS A 11 -23.03 23.50 -4.71
N LYS A 12 -21.87 22.83 -4.66
CA LYS A 12 -21.79 21.36 -4.75
C LYS A 12 -22.70 20.74 -3.67
N PRO A 13 -23.45 19.67 -3.98
CA PRO A 13 -24.30 19.02 -2.98
C PRO A 13 -23.43 18.54 -1.81
N LYS A 14 -23.77 19.00 -0.60
CA LYS A 14 -23.16 18.47 0.62
C LYS A 14 -23.67 17.04 0.76
N GLY A 15 -22.79 16.05 0.57
CA GLY A 15 -23.12 14.65 0.88
C GLY A 15 -23.61 14.51 2.33
N PRO A 16 -24.27 13.38 2.66
CA PRO A 16 -24.92 13.18 3.96
C PRO A 16 -23.99 13.51 5.12
N VAL A 17 -24.57 14.06 6.19
CA VAL A 17 -23.85 14.37 7.42
C VAL A 17 -23.19 13.08 7.88
N ARG A 18 -21.95 13.15 8.38
CA ARG A 18 -21.12 11.96 8.51
C ARG A 18 -21.71 10.84 9.42
N SER A 19 -22.65 11.19 10.31
CA SER A 19 -23.48 10.26 11.11
C SER A 19 -24.51 9.45 10.28
N GLU A 20 -25.05 10.04 9.22
CA GLU A 20 -25.99 9.38 8.31
C GLU A 20 -25.30 8.31 7.48
N ARG A 21 -24.02 8.49 7.12
CA ARG A 21 -23.24 7.53 6.31
C ARG A 21 -23.19 6.14 6.92
N VAL A 22 -22.83 6.03 8.20
CA VAL A 22 -22.78 4.74 8.90
C VAL A 22 -24.16 4.10 8.98
N ARG A 23 -25.21 4.90 9.26
CA ARG A 23 -26.58 4.37 9.28
C ARG A 23 -27.02 3.88 7.91
N SER A 24 -26.72 4.62 6.84
CA SER A 24 -27.02 4.22 5.46
C SER A 24 -26.27 2.96 5.05
N PHE A 25 -24.99 2.84 5.44
CA PHE A 25 -24.23 1.61 5.24
C PHE A 25 -24.88 0.42 5.96
N LEU A 26 -25.16 0.55 7.26
CA LEU A 26 -25.75 -0.55 8.05
C LEU A 26 -27.15 -0.95 7.58
N LYS A 27 -27.93 -0.01 7.01
CA LYS A 27 -29.28 -0.28 6.46
C LYS A 27 -29.28 -1.22 5.25
N LEU A 28 -28.14 -1.43 4.58
CA LEU A 28 -28.05 -2.39 3.48
C LEU A 28 -28.18 -3.85 3.95
N PHE A 29 -27.90 -4.12 5.21
CA PHE A 29 -27.72 -5.47 5.73
C PHE A 29 -28.87 -5.89 6.65
N LYS A 30 -29.25 -7.16 6.55
CA LYS A 30 -30.22 -7.85 7.40
C LYS A 30 -29.53 -8.97 8.17
N ARG A 31 -30.06 -9.33 9.34
CA ARG A 31 -29.51 -10.42 10.17
C ARG A 31 -29.43 -11.77 9.48
N SER A 32 -30.18 -11.99 8.41
CA SER A 32 -30.14 -13.20 7.58
C SER A 32 -29.04 -13.16 6.50
N ASP A 33 -28.36 -12.02 6.30
CA ASP A 33 -27.41 -11.87 5.20
C ASP A 33 -26.10 -12.61 5.47
N HIS A 34 -25.56 -13.18 4.40
CA HIS A 34 -24.22 -13.74 4.33
C HIS A 34 -23.37 -12.75 3.53
N VAL A 35 -22.41 -12.09 4.18
CA VAL A 35 -21.64 -10.99 3.60
C VAL A 35 -20.23 -11.44 3.24
N LEU A 36 -19.85 -11.23 1.98
CA LEU A 36 -18.48 -11.37 1.49
C LEU A 36 -17.82 -9.99 1.48
N ILE A 37 -16.66 -9.85 2.12
CA ILE A 37 -15.80 -8.68 2.00
C ILE A 37 -14.61 -9.08 1.15
N THR A 38 -14.40 -8.43 0.00
CA THR A 38 -13.24 -8.67 -0.86
C THR A 38 -12.19 -7.57 -0.66
N ILE A 39 -10.91 -7.96 -0.70
CA ILE A 39 -9.76 -7.04 -0.55
C ILE A 39 -8.59 -7.43 -1.45
N ASN A 40 -7.75 -6.45 -1.77
CA ASN A 40 -6.38 -6.67 -2.21
C ASN A 40 -5.49 -6.49 -0.97
N ALA A 41 -5.08 -7.61 -0.37
CA ALA A 41 -4.52 -7.66 0.98
C ALA A 41 -3.20 -6.87 1.10
N ASP A 42 -3.30 -5.82 1.91
CA ASP A 42 -2.22 -5.03 2.48
C ASP A 42 -2.66 -4.61 3.91
N PRO A 43 -1.85 -3.88 4.67
CA PRO A 43 -2.22 -3.51 6.02
C PRO A 43 -3.51 -2.70 6.14
N ASP A 44 -3.78 -1.76 5.23
CA ASP A 44 -4.96 -0.91 5.32
C ASP A 44 -6.24 -1.66 4.93
N SER A 45 -6.21 -2.45 3.86
CA SER A 45 -7.35 -3.25 3.41
C SER A 45 -7.71 -4.36 4.40
N MET A 46 -6.71 -5.04 4.99
CA MET A 46 -6.93 -6.05 6.03
C MET A 46 -7.57 -5.46 7.29
N ALA A 47 -7.09 -4.30 7.75
CA ALA A 47 -7.65 -3.60 8.91
C ALA A 47 -9.07 -3.09 8.63
N SER A 48 -9.28 -2.54 7.43
CA SER A 48 -10.57 -2.03 6.96
C SER A 48 -11.61 -3.15 6.86
N ALA A 49 -11.24 -4.31 6.33
CA ALA A 49 -12.12 -5.48 6.26
C ALA A 49 -12.50 -5.99 7.66
N LEU A 50 -11.55 -6.01 8.60
CA LEU A 50 -11.82 -6.38 9.98
C LEU A 50 -12.76 -5.36 10.67
N ALA A 51 -12.63 -4.07 10.35
CA ALA A 51 -13.54 -3.04 10.85
C ALA A 51 -14.96 -3.19 10.29
N VAL A 52 -15.11 -3.48 8.99
CA VAL A 52 -16.41 -3.77 8.38
C VAL A 52 -17.02 -5.02 9.02
N LYS A 53 -16.26 -6.10 9.16
CA LYS A 53 -16.72 -7.31 9.87
C LYS A 53 -17.18 -6.98 11.29
N ARG A 54 -16.48 -6.10 12.01
CA ARG A 54 -16.88 -5.64 13.34
C ARG A 54 -18.17 -4.83 13.35
N LEU A 55 -18.36 -3.94 12.37
CA LEU A 55 -19.59 -3.14 12.19
C LEU A 55 -20.81 -4.04 11.90
N LEU A 56 -20.59 -5.10 11.12
CA LEU A 56 -21.65 -6.01 10.69
C LEU A 56 -21.98 -7.13 11.68
N TRP A 57 -21.22 -7.30 12.78
CA TRP A 57 -21.47 -8.37 13.77
C TRP A 57 -22.96 -8.51 14.11
N LYS A 58 -23.66 -7.42 14.44
CA LYS A 58 -25.09 -7.48 14.83
C LYS A 58 -26.08 -7.30 13.66
N HIS A 59 -25.58 -7.17 12.44
CA HIS A 59 -26.33 -6.78 11.24
C HIS A 59 -26.31 -7.83 10.13
N ALA A 60 -25.54 -8.91 10.26
CA ALA A 60 -25.44 -10.02 9.31
C ALA A 60 -25.36 -11.36 10.06
N HIS A 61 -25.75 -12.45 9.40
CA HIS A 61 -25.64 -13.81 9.95
C HIS A 61 -24.18 -14.25 9.97
N ARG A 62 -23.48 -14.02 8.85
CA ARG A 62 -22.07 -14.37 8.66
C ARG A 62 -21.36 -13.28 7.86
N THR A 63 -20.11 -13.02 8.20
CA THR A 63 -19.22 -12.14 7.42
C THR A 63 -17.87 -12.81 7.20
N GLN A 64 -17.52 -13.04 5.94
CA GLN A 64 -16.25 -13.64 5.52
C GLN A 64 -15.40 -12.61 4.79
N ILE A 65 -14.09 -12.63 5.05
CA ILE A 65 -13.11 -11.78 4.37
C ILE A 65 -12.37 -12.66 3.37
N ALA A 66 -12.30 -12.22 2.12
CA ALA A 66 -11.58 -12.90 1.07
C ALA A 66 -10.57 -11.96 0.40
N TYR A 67 -9.34 -12.44 0.18
CA TYR A 67 -8.29 -11.67 -0.48
C TYR A 67 -7.90 -12.27 -1.84
N ILE A 68 -7.52 -11.43 -2.79
CA ILE A 68 -7.28 -11.84 -4.19
C ILE A 68 -5.82 -12.06 -4.55
N ASN A 69 -4.89 -11.38 -3.87
CA ASN A 69 -3.46 -11.36 -4.16
C ASN A 69 -2.67 -12.40 -3.36
N GLU A 70 -1.41 -12.59 -3.73
CA GLU A 70 -0.44 -13.29 -2.87
C GLU A 70 0.11 -12.34 -1.80
N ILE A 71 0.16 -12.82 -0.56
CA ILE A 71 0.71 -12.05 0.56
C ILE A 71 2.15 -12.50 0.76
N GLN A 72 3.07 -11.83 0.06
CA GLN A 72 4.49 -12.19 0.09
C GLN A 72 5.27 -11.44 1.17
N ARG A 73 4.88 -10.20 1.46
CA ARG A 73 5.58 -9.37 2.46
C ARG A 73 5.39 -9.97 3.85
N LEU A 74 6.51 -10.12 4.56
CA LEU A 74 6.56 -10.77 5.87
C LEU A 74 5.82 -9.98 6.95
N ASP A 75 5.82 -8.65 6.87
CA ASP A 75 5.10 -7.77 7.79
C ASP A 75 3.59 -7.95 7.64
N ASN A 76 3.09 -8.10 6.41
CA ASN A 76 1.68 -8.41 6.14
C ASN A 76 1.31 -9.81 6.66
N LEU A 77 2.17 -10.81 6.47
CA LEU A 77 1.96 -12.15 7.04
C LEU A 77 1.95 -12.12 8.57
N ALA A 78 2.89 -11.42 9.19
CA ALA A 78 2.95 -11.22 10.63
C ALA A 78 1.71 -10.47 11.14
N MET A 79 1.22 -9.46 10.41
CA MET A 79 -0.03 -8.77 10.74
C MET A 79 -1.22 -9.73 10.75
N MET A 80 -1.38 -10.52 9.68
CA MET A 80 -2.46 -11.50 9.56
C MET A 80 -2.44 -12.49 10.73
N GLU A 81 -1.27 -13.04 11.06
CA GLU A 81 -1.08 -14.02 12.13
C GLU A 81 -1.29 -13.40 13.53
N LEU A 82 -0.55 -12.34 13.85
CA LEU A 82 -0.52 -11.74 15.19
C LEU A 82 -1.84 -11.05 15.55
N LEU A 83 -2.54 -10.49 14.56
CA LEU A 83 -3.86 -9.89 14.76
C LEU A 83 -5.01 -10.89 14.59
N LYS A 84 -4.71 -12.14 14.20
CA LYS A 84 -5.67 -13.24 13.98
C LYS A 84 -6.79 -12.84 13.00
N ILE A 85 -6.41 -12.28 11.86
CA ILE A 85 -7.36 -11.77 10.86
C ILE A 85 -8.03 -12.96 10.16
N PRO A 86 -9.35 -13.17 10.31
CA PRO A 86 -10.04 -14.35 9.78
C PRO A 86 -10.39 -14.15 8.30
N MET A 87 -9.40 -14.32 7.44
CA MET A 87 -9.50 -14.16 5.99
C MET A 87 -8.98 -15.37 5.23
N GLU A 88 -9.50 -15.57 4.03
CA GLU A 88 -9.17 -16.70 3.18
C GLU A 88 -8.90 -16.25 1.74
N LYS A 89 -8.04 -16.97 1.01
CA LYS A 89 -7.80 -16.65 -0.40
C LYS A 89 -9.09 -16.87 -1.19
N LEU A 90 -9.46 -15.92 -2.04
CA LEU A 90 -10.75 -15.93 -2.74
C LEU A 90 -11.00 -17.25 -3.50
N GLY A 91 -9.98 -17.84 -4.13
CA GLY A 91 -10.11 -19.12 -4.84
C GLY A 91 -10.46 -20.34 -3.97
N LYS A 92 -10.49 -20.21 -2.64
CA LYS A 92 -10.95 -21.25 -1.71
C LYS A 92 -12.36 -20.96 -1.15
N VAL A 93 -12.93 -19.82 -1.50
CA VAL A 93 -14.24 -19.37 -1.00
C VAL A 93 -15.29 -19.64 -2.08
N SER A 94 -16.32 -20.42 -1.76
CA SER A 94 -17.53 -20.54 -2.61
C SER A 94 -18.33 -19.25 -2.50
N VAL A 95 -18.47 -18.54 -3.62
CA VAL A 95 -19.10 -17.21 -3.68
C VAL A 95 -20.62 -17.27 -3.73
N GLU A 96 -21.18 -18.41 -4.15
CA GLU A 96 -22.61 -18.61 -4.41
C GLU A 96 -23.47 -18.49 -3.14
N GLY A 97 -22.88 -18.72 -1.96
CA GLY A 97 -23.56 -18.67 -0.67
C GLY A 97 -23.67 -17.28 -0.03
N PHE A 98 -23.17 -16.22 -0.68
CA PHE A 98 -23.19 -14.86 -0.16
C PHE A 98 -24.34 -14.05 -0.76
N THR A 99 -25.10 -13.37 0.10
CA THR A 99 -26.24 -12.52 -0.29
C THR A 99 -25.86 -11.05 -0.45
N ARG A 100 -24.66 -10.68 0.04
CA ARG A 100 -24.12 -9.32 -0.04
C ARG A 100 -22.62 -9.34 -0.30
N THR A 101 -22.14 -8.37 -1.06
CA THR A 101 -20.72 -8.19 -1.35
C THR A 101 -20.25 -6.77 -1.03
N VAL A 102 -19.13 -6.65 -0.32
CA VAL A 102 -18.51 -5.37 0.05
C VAL A 102 -17.08 -5.34 -0.44
N LEU A 103 -16.69 -4.24 -1.10
CA LEU A 103 -15.30 -3.94 -1.42
C LEU A 103 -14.78 -2.89 -0.46
N VAL A 104 -13.60 -3.11 0.12
CA VAL A 104 -12.92 -2.10 0.92
C VAL A 104 -11.52 -1.85 0.39
N ASP A 105 -11.10 -0.59 0.50
CA ASP A 105 -9.76 -0.12 0.14
C ASP A 105 -9.39 -0.40 -1.32
N SER A 106 -10.41 -0.42 -2.18
CA SER A 106 -10.27 -0.70 -3.59
C SER A 106 -11.54 -0.30 -4.34
N GLN A 107 -11.42 -0.25 -5.66
CA GLN A 107 -12.53 -0.08 -6.61
C GLN A 107 -12.49 -1.22 -7.62
N PRO A 108 -13.62 -1.56 -8.28
CA PRO A 108 -13.66 -2.65 -9.24
C PRO A 108 -12.59 -2.53 -10.34
N SER A 109 -12.25 -1.31 -10.78
CA SER A 109 -11.19 -1.04 -11.77
C SER A 109 -9.78 -1.44 -11.35
N HIS A 110 -9.53 -1.71 -10.06
CA HIS A 110 -8.18 -2.01 -9.58
C HIS A 110 -7.76 -3.46 -9.85
N SER A 111 -8.69 -4.35 -10.21
CA SER A 111 -8.38 -5.72 -10.58
C SER A 111 -9.48 -6.33 -11.44
N GLU A 112 -9.11 -7.10 -12.46
CA GLU A 112 -10.05 -7.90 -13.26
C GLU A 112 -10.91 -8.81 -12.38
N ILE A 113 -10.34 -9.36 -11.29
CA ILE A 113 -11.08 -10.19 -10.34
C ILE A 113 -12.18 -9.39 -9.64
N PHE A 114 -11.95 -8.11 -9.33
CA PHE A 114 -13.00 -7.30 -8.70
C PHE A 114 -14.10 -6.92 -9.68
N GLU A 115 -13.82 -6.77 -10.97
CA GLU A 115 -14.84 -6.49 -12.00
C GLU A 115 -15.83 -7.64 -12.20
N THR A 116 -15.51 -8.87 -11.75
CA THR A 116 -16.44 -10.02 -11.83
C THR A 116 -17.54 -10.02 -10.77
N PHE A 117 -17.46 -9.15 -9.76
CA PHE A 117 -18.43 -9.05 -8.68
C PHE A 117 -19.38 -7.87 -8.87
N THR A 118 -20.63 -8.04 -8.43
CA THR A 118 -21.54 -6.92 -8.16
C THR A 118 -21.46 -6.56 -6.68
N TYR A 119 -21.18 -5.30 -6.37
CA TYR A 119 -20.99 -4.83 -5.00
C TYR A 119 -22.22 -4.10 -4.46
N ASP A 120 -22.64 -4.44 -3.24
CA ASP A 120 -23.65 -3.70 -2.48
C ASP A 120 -23.03 -2.44 -1.84
N ALA A 121 -21.77 -2.52 -1.42
CA ALA A 121 -21.05 -1.41 -0.80
C ALA A 121 -19.59 -1.33 -1.24
N ILE A 122 -19.10 -0.11 -1.48
CA ILE A 122 -17.69 0.19 -1.74
C ILE A 122 -17.24 1.31 -0.80
N ILE A 123 -16.17 1.08 -0.03
CA ILE A 123 -15.56 2.06 0.89
C ILE A 123 -14.08 2.15 0.57
N ASP A 124 -13.63 3.31 0.09
CA ASP A 124 -12.28 3.47 -0.45
C ASP A 124 -11.75 4.90 -0.26
N HIS A 125 -10.44 5.08 -0.37
CA HIS A 125 -9.77 6.38 -0.33
C HIS A 125 -8.93 6.66 -1.58
N HIS A 126 -8.85 5.75 -2.55
CA HIS A 126 -8.10 6.00 -3.77
C HIS A 126 -8.81 6.98 -4.73
N PRO A 127 -8.07 7.68 -5.62
CA PRO A 127 -8.67 8.47 -6.68
C PRO A 127 -9.61 7.64 -7.57
N ILE A 128 -10.70 8.25 -8.00
CA ILE A 128 -11.67 7.59 -8.89
C ILE A 128 -11.16 7.68 -10.33
N VAL A 129 -10.82 6.53 -10.92
CA VAL A 129 -10.39 6.42 -12.32
C VAL A 129 -11.57 6.09 -13.25
N LYS A 130 -12.49 5.24 -12.79
CA LYS A 130 -13.69 4.80 -13.51
C LYS A 130 -14.90 4.98 -12.60
N LYS A 131 -16.04 5.39 -13.15
CA LYS A 131 -17.28 5.55 -12.37
C LYS A 131 -17.90 4.18 -12.10
N TRP A 132 -18.34 3.97 -10.87
CA TRP A 132 -18.98 2.76 -10.40
C TRP A 132 -20.32 3.09 -9.75
N SER A 133 -21.26 2.14 -9.81
CA SER A 133 -22.54 2.22 -9.12
C SER A 133 -22.64 1.05 -8.14
N ALA A 134 -22.94 1.37 -6.89
CA ALA A 134 -23.28 0.42 -5.85
C ALA A 134 -24.37 1.05 -4.98
N PRO A 135 -25.26 0.27 -4.36
CA PRO A 135 -26.24 0.76 -3.39
C PRO A 135 -25.63 1.67 -2.31
N TYR A 136 -24.39 1.43 -1.90
CA TYR A 136 -23.62 2.34 -1.04
C TYR A 136 -22.21 2.60 -1.58
N LEU A 137 -21.87 3.89 -1.68
CA LEU A 137 -20.55 4.34 -2.13
C LEU A 137 -20.00 5.40 -1.18
N ASP A 138 -18.86 5.11 -0.54
CA ASP A 138 -18.11 6.08 0.25
C ASP A 138 -16.64 6.08 -0.16
N ILE A 139 -16.35 6.84 -1.22
CA ILE A 139 -14.98 7.05 -1.72
C ILE A 139 -14.51 8.44 -1.29
N ARG A 140 -13.39 8.51 -0.57
CA ARG A 140 -12.85 9.78 -0.04
C ARG A 140 -11.37 9.97 -0.43
N PRO A 141 -11.09 10.43 -1.66
CA PRO A 141 -9.72 10.64 -2.16
C PRO A 141 -8.88 11.63 -1.35
N GLU A 142 -9.52 12.41 -0.49
CA GLU A 142 -8.84 13.36 0.38
C GLU A 142 -8.41 12.78 1.74
N TYR A 143 -8.54 11.47 1.96
CA TYR A 143 -8.05 10.76 3.15
C TYR A 143 -6.77 10.02 2.81
N GLY A 144 -5.84 9.98 3.75
CA GLY A 144 -4.56 9.30 3.55
C GLY A 144 -4.64 7.77 3.64
N ALA A 145 -5.71 7.24 4.24
CA ALA A 145 -5.94 5.81 4.43
C ALA A 145 -7.45 5.49 4.53
N ASN A 146 -7.86 4.32 4.09
CA ASN A 146 -9.20 3.78 4.29
C ASN A 146 -9.47 3.47 5.78
N SER A 147 -8.45 3.03 6.53
CA SER A 147 -8.53 2.83 7.98
C SER A 147 -9.00 4.09 8.72
N THR A 148 -8.63 5.28 8.23
CA THR A 148 -9.13 6.56 8.76
C THR A 148 -10.64 6.67 8.60
N ILE A 149 -11.19 6.25 7.46
CA ILE A 149 -12.64 6.23 7.20
C ILE A 149 -13.32 5.25 8.16
N LEU A 150 -12.78 4.04 8.33
CA LEU A 150 -13.39 2.99 9.14
C LEU A 150 -13.32 3.28 10.65
N ILE A 151 -12.28 3.97 11.13
CA ILE A 151 -12.27 4.48 12.52
C ILE A 151 -13.42 5.47 12.73
N GLU A 152 -13.69 6.37 11.78
CA GLU A 152 -14.84 7.26 11.89
C GLU A 152 -16.17 6.49 11.96
N TYR A 153 -16.27 5.38 11.23
CA TYR A 153 -17.46 4.54 11.25
C TYR A 153 -17.66 3.89 12.63
N LEU A 154 -16.62 3.25 13.15
CA LEU A 154 -16.64 2.61 14.47
C LEU A 154 -17.03 3.60 15.57
N ARG A 155 -16.44 4.81 15.54
CA ARG A 155 -16.76 5.90 16.48
C ARG A 155 -18.24 6.28 16.47
N ARG A 156 -18.79 6.49 15.27
CA ARG A 156 -20.19 6.88 15.10
C ARG A 156 -21.18 5.77 15.41
N ALA A 157 -20.76 4.52 15.23
CA ALA A 157 -21.53 3.36 15.66
C ALA A 157 -21.44 3.09 17.18
N GLY A 158 -20.65 3.88 17.92
CA GLY A 158 -20.43 3.66 19.36
C GLY A 158 -19.67 2.35 19.65
N ILE A 159 -18.90 1.85 18.68
CA ILE A 159 -18.18 0.58 18.81
C ILE A 159 -16.77 0.84 19.32
N LYS A 160 -16.48 0.30 20.51
CA LYS A 160 -15.11 0.19 21.02
C LYS A 160 -14.39 -0.94 20.26
N PRO A 161 -13.26 -0.67 19.58
CA PRO A 161 -12.50 -1.70 18.88
C PRO A 161 -11.77 -2.62 19.87
N SER A 162 -11.53 -3.87 19.46
CA SER A 162 -10.61 -4.75 20.18
C SER A 162 -9.17 -4.25 20.04
N ARG A 163 -8.26 -4.74 20.89
CA ARG A 163 -6.82 -4.42 20.77
C ARG A 163 -6.27 -4.78 19.40
N GLN A 164 -6.65 -5.94 18.85
CA GLN A 164 -6.21 -6.38 17.52
C GLN A 164 -6.71 -5.45 16.41
N LEU A 165 -8.01 -5.12 16.42
CA LEU A 165 -8.59 -4.23 15.42
C LEU A 165 -8.00 -2.82 15.51
N ALA A 166 -7.83 -2.28 16.73
CA ALA A 166 -7.19 -0.98 16.92
C ALA A 166 -5.73 -0.97 16.45
N THR A 167 -4.99 -2.05 16.69
CA THR A 167 -3.61 -2.20 16.22
C THR A 167 -3.55 -2.23 14.69
N GLY A 168 -4.43 -3.00 14.04
CA GLY A 168 -4.51 -3.07 12.59
C GLY A 168 -4.87 -1.73 11.96
N LEU A 169 -5.91 -1.05 12.46
CA LEU A 169 -6.33 0.26 11.94
C LEU A 169 -5.26 1.35 12.13
N LEU A 170 -4.55 1.31 13.26
CA LEU A 170 -3.42 2.21 13.48
C LEU A 170 -2.29 1.93 12.51
N TYR A 171 -1.97 0.65 12.26
CA TYR A 171 -0.94 0.26 11.32
C TYR A 171 -1.29 0.63 9.87
N GLY A 172 -2.53 0.41 9.44
CA GLY A 172 -3.01 0.81 8.11
C GLY A 172 -2.84 2.31 7.84
N ILE A 173 -3.15 3.17 8.83
CA ILE A 173 -2.84 4.60 8.70
C ILE A 173 -1.35 4.84 8.54
N LYS A 174 -0.49 4.17 9.32
CA LYS A 174 0.96 4.36 9.22
C LYS A 174 1.48 3.93 7.85
N THR A 175 1.01 2.84 7.28
CA THR A 175 1.55 2.32 6.02
C THR A 175 1.17 3.20 4.84
N ASP A 176 -0.10 3.57 4.74
CA ASP A 176 -0.63 4.28 3.57
C ASP A 176 -0.21 5.74 3.53
N THR A 177 -0.08 6.33 4.72
CA THR A 177 0.46 7.69 4.88
C THR A 177 1.99 7.74 4.93
N ALA A 178 2.69 6.61 4.80
CA ALA A 178 4.14 6.50 5.03
C ALA A 178 4.55 7.20 6.35
N ASN A 179 3.85 6.88 7.44
CA ASN A 179 3.99 7.49 8.75
C ASN A 179 3.85 9.04 8.71
N PHE A 180 2.84 9.51 7.97
CA PHE A 180 2.53 10.91 7.71
C PHE A 180 3.55 11.68 6.85
N GLU A 181 4.55 11.00 6.28
CA GLU A 181 5.49 11.63 5.34
C GLU A 181 4.85 11.86 3.95
N ARG A 182 3.83 11.09 3.60
CA ARG A 182 3.14 11.16 2.30
C ARG A 182 1.64 11.05 2.47
N ALA A 183 0.87 11.90 1.79
CA ALA A 183 -0.61 11.82 1.77
C ALA A 183 -1.32 11.88 3.15
N GLY A 184 -0.58 12.02 4.26
CA GLY A 184 -1.14 12.20 5.58
C GLY A 184 -1.91 13.52 5.70
N THR A 185 -3.12 13.46 6.24
CA THR A 185 -3.96 14.63 6.44
C THR A 185 -4.25 14.87 7.92
N ALA A 186 -4.74 16.06 8.24
CA ALA A 186 -5.23 16.36 9.60
C ALA A 186 -6.37 15.41 10.04
N ARG A 187 -7.07 14.76 9.10
CA ARG A 187 -8.10 13.75 9.42
C ARG A 187 -7.46 12.44 9.87
N ASP A 188 -6.41 12.00 9.19
CA ASP A 188 -5.64 10.81 9.54
C ASP A 188 -5.01 10.98 10.93
N VAL A 189 -4.37 12.12 11.20
CA VAL A 189 -3.79 12.44 12.51
C VAL A 189 -4.84 12.38 13.63
N ARG A 190 -6.04 12.91 13.41
CA ARG A 190 -7.12 12.87 14.41
C ARG A 190 -7.63 11.46 14.68
N GLN A 191 -7.75 10.62 13.65
CA GLN A 191 -8.18 9.23 13.86
C GLN A 191 -7.07 8.37 14.45
N PHE A 192 -5.82 8.61 14.05
CA PHE A 192 -4.64 8.03 14.65
C PHE A 192 -4.59 8.31 16.15
N GLN A 193 -4.68 9.59 16.56
CA GLN A 193 -4.72 9.98 17.97
C GLN A 193 -5.85 9.29 18.74
N TYR A 194 -7.03 9.18 18.14
CA TYR A 194 -8.17 8.51 18.77
C TYR A 194 -7.95 7.01 18.96
N ILE A 195 -7.40 6.31 17.97
CA ILE A 195 -7.25 4.85 18.00
C ILE A 195 -6.02 4.42 18.81
N PHE A 196 -5.00 5.28 18.91
CA PHE A 196 -3.74 5.06 19.62
C PHE A 196 -3.87 4.42 21.00
N PRO A 197 -4.70 4.93 21.95
CA PRO A 197 -4.81 4.34 23.29
C PRO A 197 -5.42 2.93 23.31
N TYR A 198 -6.07 2.48 22.23
CA TYR A 198 -6.66 1.14 22.13
C TYR A 198 -5.71 0.12 21.48
N ALA A 199 -4.70 0.58 20.76
CA ALA A 199 -3.76 -0.26 20.04
C ALA A 199 -2.76 -0.95 20.99
N ASN A 200 -2.27 -2.12 20.60
CA ASN A 200 -1.19 -2.81 21.28
C ASN A 200 0.14 -2.48 20.59
N MET A 201 0.89 -1.55 21.17
CA MET A 201 2.17 -1.09 20.59
C MET A 201 3.24 -2.18 20.53
N ASN A 202 3.17 -3.22 21.36
CA ASN A 202 4.12 -4.34 21.29
C ASN A 202 3.82 -5.24 20.08
N LEU A 203 2.53 -5.50 19.81
CA LEU A 203 2.14 -6.22 18.58
C LEU A 203 2.50 -5.41 17.34
N LEU A 204 2.20 -4.11 17.33
CA LEU A 204 2.57 -3.22 16.24
C LEU A 204 4.08 -3.27 15.95
N ARG A 205 4.91 -3.09 16.99
CA ARG A 205 6.36 -3.12 16.85
C ARG A 205 6.85 -4.47 16.31
N LYS A 206 6.22 -5.58 16.74
CA LYS A 206 6.56 -6.91 16.24
C LYS A 206 6.22 -7.06 14.75
N ILE A 207 5.04 -6.62 14.33
CA ILE A 207 4.61 -6.58 12.92
C ILE A 207 5.60 -5.77 12.09
N GLU A 208 5.86 -4.52 12.48
CA GLU A 208 6.77 -3.59 11.78
C GLU A 208 8.20 -4.13 11.69
N SER A 209 8.66 -4.88 12.70
CA SER A 209 10.01 -5.47 12.68
C SER A 209 10.13 -6.76 11.85
N SER A 210 9.02 -7.30 11.35
CA SER A 210 8.99 -8.62 10.70
C SER A 210 9.17 -8.49 9.19
N GLU A 211 10.28 -7.89 8.74
CA GLU A 211 10.52 -7.60 7.31
C GLU A 211 11.44 -8.63 6.64
N LEU A 212 12.31 -9.31 7.39
CA LEU A 212 13.41 -10.12 6.85
C LEU A 212 13.33 -11.58 7.28
N ARG A 213 13.58 -12.49 6.33
CA ARG A 213 13.89 -13.91 6.64
C ARG A 213 15.37 -14.04 6.96
N VAL A 214 15.73 -15.06 7.72
CA VAL A 214 17.14 -15.42 7.94
C VAL A 214 17.87 -15.66 6.61
N THR A 215 17.20 -16.27 5.64
CA THR A 215 17.74 -16.50 4.29
C THR A 215 18.01 -15.23 3.50
N ASP A 216 17.44 -14.09 3.91
CA ASP A 216 17.62 -12.81 3.23
C ASP A 216 18.92 -12.12 3.67
N LEU A 217 19.43 -12.46 4.86
CA LEU A 217 20.65 -11.87 5.43
C LEU A 217 21.88 -12.04 4.54
N ARG A 218 21.97 -13.11 3.76
CA ARG A 218 23.04 -13.31 2.77
C ARG A 218 23.11 -12.20 1.71
N TYR A 219 21.99 -11.54 1.40
CA TYR A 219 21.98 -10.41 0.47
C TYR A 219 22.48 -9.14 1.13
N PHE A 220 22.25 -8.96 2.43
CA PHE A 220 22.86 -7.87 3.20
C PHE A 220 24.36 -8.06 3.33
N GLU A 221 24.83 -9.28 3.63
CA GLU A 221 26.25 -9.62 3.65
C GLU A 221 26.90 -9.29 2.30
N ARG A 222 26.31 -9.78 1.20
CA ARG A 222 26.77 -9.48 -0.16
C ARG A 222 26.77 -7.98 -0.43
N ALA A 223 25.72 -7.27 -0.02
CA ALA A 223 25.60 -5.84 -0.21
C ALA A 223 26.74 -5.10 0.47
N LEU A 224 27.02 -5.47 1.73
CA LEU A 224 28.09 -4.90 2.53
C LEU A 224 29.45 -5.20 1.91
N GLN A 225 29.71 -6.43 1.46
CA GLN A 225 30.98 -6.81 0.83
C GLN A 225 31.21 -6.11 -0.51
N SER A 226 30.17 -5.97 -1.35
CA SER A 226 30.28 -5.38 -2.69
C SER A 226 30.03 -3.87 -2.74
N ARG A 227 29.83 -3.22 -1.57
CA ARG A 227 29.51 -1.79 -1.50
C ARG A 227 30.63 -0.94 -2.07
N ILE A 228 30.24 0.10 -2.80
CA ILE A 228 31.14 1.16 -3.26
C ILE A 228 30.65 2.45 -2.64
N ILE A 229 31.52 3.10 -1.86
CA ILE A 229 31.25 4.39 -1.25
C ILE A 229 32.01 5.46 -2.05
N ALA A 230 31.29 6.50 -2.43
CA ALA A 230 31.84 7.67 -3.10
C ALA A 230 31.26 8.94 -2.47
N LYS A 231 31.80 10.12 -2.82
CA LYS A 231 31.28 11.41 -2.34
C LYS A 231 29.77 11.57 -2.56
N LYS A 232 29.22 10.94 -3.61
CA LYS A 232 27.80 10.97 -3.95
C LYS A 232 26.93 10.14 -3.00
N GLY A 233 27.47 9.07 -2.41
CA GLY A 233 26.73 8.15 -1.56
C GLY A 233 27.23 6.71 -1.66
N ILE A 234 26.31 5.75 -1.59
CA ILE A 234 26.61 4.31 -1.57
C ILE A 234 25.92 3.57 -2.72
N TYR A 235 26.64 2.65 -3.35
CA TYR A 235 26.13 1.73 -4.37
C TYR A 235 26.41 0.28 -4.00
N SER A 236 25.49 -0.62 -4.29
CA SER A 236 25.76 -2.05 -4.26
C SER A 236 24.96 -2.83 -5.32
N HIS A 237 25.57 -3.89 -5.85
CA HIS A 237 24.89 -4.85 -6.72
C HIS A 237 24.77 -6.20 -6.03
N LEU A 238 23.54 -6.70 -5.94
CA LEU A 238 23.19 -7.94 -5.24
C LEU A 238 23.26 -9.17 -6.16
N GLY A 239 23.44 -9.00 -7.48
CA GLY A 239 23.32 -10.11 -8.43
C GLY A 239 21.90 -10.68 -8.45
N LYS A 240 21.75 -12.00 -8.57
CA LYS A 240 20.42 -12.66 -8.54
C LYS A 240 19.81 -12.60 -7.14
N VAL A 241 18.54 -12.19 -7.08
CA VAL A 241 17.72 -12.08 -5.87
C VAL A 241 16.38 -12.81 -6.04
N PRO A 242 15.75 -13.28 -4.96
CA PRO A 242 14.48 -14.03 -5.00
C PRO A 242 13.26 -13.12 -5.11
N SER A 243 13.43 -11.81 -4.93
CA SER A 243 12.41 -10.77 -5.12
C SER A 243 13.10 -9.41 -5.25
N GLY A 244 12.45 -8.49 -5.97
CA GLY A 244 12.86 -7.08 -6.00
C GLY A 244 12.83 -6.40 -4.61
N ASP A 245 12.04 -6.91 -3.68
CA ASP A 245 11.91 -6.36 -2.31
C ASP A 245 13.22 -6.43 -1.53
N ILE A 246 14.05 -7.44 -1.79
CA ILE A 246 15.38 -7.53 -1.18
C ILE A 246 16.23 -6.32 -1.55
N CYS A 247 16.13 -5.81 -2.79
CA CYS A 247 16.85 -4.60 -3.19
C CYS A 247 16.31 -3.36 -2.44
N VAL A 248 15.01 -3.32 -2.16
CA VAL A 248 14.37 -2.25 -1.39
C VAL A 248 14.89 -2.25 0.04
N GLN A 249 14.86 -3.40 0.70
CA GLN A 249 15.28 -3.54 2.10
C GLN A 249 16.77 -3.20 2.31
N VAL A 250 17.63 -3.63 1.39
CA VAL A 250 19.05 -3.26 1.44
C VAL A 250 19.23 -1.75 1.18
N ALA A 251 18.47 -1.15 0.26
CA ALA A 251 18.54 0.28 0.02
C ALA A 251 18.07 1.08 1.25
N ASP A 252 17.00 0.65 1.91
CA ASP A 252 16.49 1.30 3.12
C ASP A 252 17.46 1.14 4.31
N PHE A 253 18.15 0.00 4.40
CA PHE A 253 19.26 -0.17 5.34
C PHE A 253 20.41 0.80 5.07
N PHE A 254 20.89 0.90 3.84
CA PHE A 254 21.96 1.85 3.49
C PHE A 254 21.54 3.32 3.58
N ASN A 255 20.28 3.65 3.36
CA ASN A 255 19.76 5.01 3.53
C ASN A 255 19.84 5.51 4.98
N ARG A 256 19.96 4.60 5.96
CA ARG A 256 20.18 4.94 7.38
C ARG A 256 21.64 5.22 7.72
N VAL A 257 22.58 4.98 6.79
CA VAL A 257 24.00 5.26 7.01
C VAL A 257 24.24 6.77 6.93
N HIS A 258 24.68 7.35 8.05
CA HIS A 258 24.96 8.78 8.13
C HIS A 258 25.98 9.23 7.07
N GLY A 259 25.74 10.41 6.47
CA GLY A 259 26.61 10.99 5.45
C GLY A 259 26.37 10.47 4.03
N MET A 260 25.47 9.49 3.82
CA MET A 260 25.13 9.02 2.48
C MET A 260 24.07 9.92 1.84
N GLY A 261 24.47 10.73 0.87
CA GLY A 261 23.56 11.62 0.15
C GLY A 261 22.63 10.90 -0.85
N TRP A 262 23.04 9.72 -1.31
CA TRP A 262 22.28 8.86 -2.23
C TRP A 262 22.57 7.40 -1.92
N THR A 263 21.56 6.55 -2.05
CA THR A 263 21.71 5.10 -2.00
C THR A 263 21.21 4.50 -3.29
N PHE A 264 22.00 3.60 -3.87
CA PHE A 264 21.68 2.87 -5.10
C PHE A 264 21.90 1.38 -4.85
N VAL A 265 20.87 0.58 -5.02
CA VAL A 265 20.96 -0.88 -4.93
C VAL A 265 20.38 -1.48 -6.19
N SER A 266 21.08 -2.43 -6.81
CA SER A 266 20.51 -3.18 -7.93
C SER A 266 20.64 -4.68 -7.77
N GLY A 267 19.73 -5.41 -8.39
CA GLY A 267 19.72 -6.88 -8.41
C GLY A 267 18.98 -7.39 -9.64
N VAL A 268 18.88 -8.70 -9.77
CA VAL A 268 18.16 -9.36 -10.87
C VAL A 268 17.16 -10.33 -10.30
N TYR A 269 15.90 -10.13 -10.67
CA TYR A 269 14.78 -10.98 -10.30
C TYR A 269 14.07 -11.43 -11.59
N GLU A 270 13.93 -12.75 -11.80
CA GLU A 270 13.19 -13.35 -12.93
C GLU A 270 13.42 -12.67 -14.29
N GLY A 271 14.69 -12.55 -14.70
CA GLY A 271 15.02 -11.94 -16.01
C GLY A 271 14.98 -10.41 -16.02
N THR A 272 14.60 -9.75 -14.94
CA THR A 272 14.47 -8.30 -14.84
C THR A 272 15.51 -7.71 -13.90
N VAL A 273 16.20 -6.66 -14.35
CA VAL A 273 17.11 -5.86 -13.51
C VAL A 273 16.28 -4.88 -12.70
N ILE A 274 16.36 -5.00 -11.38
CA ILE A 274 15.72 -4.11 -10.43
C ILE A 274 16.76 -3.11 -9.93
N ILE A 275 16.44 -1.82 -9.95
CA ILE A 275 17.30 -0.75 -9.47
C ILE A 275 16.49 0.12 -8.51
N ILE A 276 16.93 0.19 -7.25
CA ILE A 276 16.32 0.98 -6.19
C ILE A 276 17.20 2.17 -5.85
N ILE A 277 16.58 3.33 -5.76
CA ILE A 277 17.23 4.59 -5.40
C ILE A 277 16.57 5.19 -4.17
N ARG A 278 17.38 5.66 -3.21
CA ARG A 278 16.95 6.42 -2.03
C ARG A 278 17.79 7.67 -1.83
N ASN A 279 17.16 8.72 -1.29
CA ASN A 279 17.80 9.93 -0.78
C ASN A 279 16.86 10.67 0.21
N ASP A 280 17.31 11.82 0.72
CA ASP A 280 16.59 12.68 1.70
C ASP A 280 15.39 13.48 1.15
N GLY A 281 15.17 13.49 -0.16
CA GLY A 281 14.07 14.18 -0.84
C GLY A 281 14.13 15.72 -0.82
N TYR A 282 15.13 16.35 -0.18
CA TYR A 282 15.12 17.80 0.07
C TYR A 282 15.58 18.62 -1.14
N ARG A 283 16.70 18.25 -1.76
CA ARG A 283 17.27 18.92 -2.96
C ARG A 283 17.56 17.95 -4.10
N LYS A 284 17.03 16.74 -4.00
CA LYS A 284 17.33 15.59 -4.83
C LYS A 284 16.03 14.99 -5.34
N ASP A 285 16.06 14.48 -6.55
CA ASP A 285 14.89 13.88 -7.19
C ASP A 285 15.24 12.51 -7.77
N ALA A 286 14.97 11.46 -6.99
CA ALA A 286 15.25 10.08 -7.37
C ALA A 286 14.45 9.68 -8.62
N GLY A 287 13.18 10.10 -8.71
CA GLY A 287 12.31 9.87 -9.85
C GLY A 287 12.92 10.41 -11.15
N LYS A 288 13.30 11.68 -11.17
CA LYS A 288 13.95 12.28 -12.35
C LYS A 288 15.27 11.62 -12.70
N VAL A 289 16.07 11.24 -11.70
CA VAL A 289 17.35 10.53 -11.93
C VAL A 289 17.11 9.18 -12.59
N VAL A 290 16.19 8.37 -12.06
CA VAL A 290 15.94 7.02 -12.60
C VAL A 290 15.30 7.08 -13.98
N SER A 291 14.31 7.95 -14.20
CA SER A 291 13.64 8.08 -15.50
C SER A 291 14.60 8.58 -16.58
N ARG A 292 15.50 9.53 -16.26
CA ARG A 292 16.55 9.97 -17.19
C ARG A 292 17.54 8.85 -17.51
N ALA A 293 17.93 8.06 -16.51
CA ALA A 293 18.95 7.03 -16.69
C ALA A 293 18.43 5.80 -17.45
N PHE A 294 17.18 5.40 -17.17
CA PHE A 294 16.65 4.09 -17.55
C PHE A 294 15.27 4.11 -18.22
N GLY A 295 14.58 5.25 -18.33
CA GLY A 295 13.21 5.31 -18.87
C GLY A 295 13.06 4.90 -20.34
N GLN A 296 14.16 4.85 -21.10
CA GLN A 296 14.17 4.32 -22.47
C GLN A 296 14.41 2.80 -22.53
N LEU A 297 14.80 2.18 -21.41
CA LEU A 297 15.19 0.78 -21.34
C LEU A 297 14.13 -0.09 -20.64
N GLY A 298 13.20 0.52 -19.93
CA GLY A 298 12.16 -0.17 -19.19
C GLY A 298 11.34 0.78 -18.34
N MET A 299 10.62 0.24 -17.37
CA MET A 299 9.82 1.03 -16.45
C MET A 299 10.74 1.76 -15.46
N ALA A 300 10.65 3.07 -15.39
CA ALA A 300 11.47 3.87 -14.47
C ALA A 300 10.70 5.07 -13.95
N GLY A 301 10.55 5.17 -12.63
CA GLY A 301 9.82 6.26 -11.99
C GLY A 301 9.97 6.28 -10.48
N GLY A 302 9.35 7.28 -9.86
CA GLY A 302 9.36 7.46 -8.42
C GLY A 302 9.10 8.89 -8.00
N HIS A 303 9.42 9.17 -6.74
CA HIS A 303 9.30 10.47 -6.10
C HIS A 303 10.68 11.04 -5.79
N THR A 304 10.72 12.18 -5.09
CA THR A 304 11.96 12.88 -4.78
C THR A 304 12.93 12.03 -3.95
N GLY A 305 12.44 11.40 -2.88
CA GLY A 305 13.23 10.56 -1.96
C GLY A 305 13.39 9.09 -2.34
N ALA A 306 12.53 8.54 -3.21
CA ALA A 306 12.50 7.11 -3.51
C ALA A 306 12.08 6.83 -4.95
N ALA A 307 12.84 5.98 -5.66
CA ALA A 307 12.54 5.60 -7.03
C ALA A 307 12.95 4.17 -7.36
N ARG A 308 12.37 3.63 -8.44
CA ARG A 308 12.60 2.26 -8.94
C ARG A 308 12.72 2.27 -10.47
N ALA A 309 13.63 1.44 -10.97
CA ALA A 309 13.65 1.04 -12.37
C ALA A 309 13.61 -0.49 -12.48
N GLU A 310 12.93 -0.95 -13.52
CA GLU A 310 12.81 -2.34 -13.93
C GLU A 310 13.13 -2.44 -15.42
N ILE A 311 14.17 -3.19 -15.73
CA ILE A 311 14.71 -3.29 -17.09
C ILE A 311 14.79 -4.77 -17.45
N PRO A 312 14.07 -5.24 -18.49
CA PRO A 312 14.24 -6.60 -18.99
C PRO A 312 15.70 -6.85 -19.38
N LEU A 313 16.27 -7.98 -18.97
CA LEU A 313 17.65 -8.30 -19.32
C LEU A 313 17.84 -8.47 -20.82
N GLU A 314 16.82 -8.91 -21.52
CA GLU A 314 16.78 -9.05 -22.97
C GLU A 314 17.14 -7.71 -23.63
N THR A 315 16.54 -6.61 -23.19
CA THR A 315 16.87 -5.24 -23.65
C THR A 315 18.34 -4.91 -23.44
N LEU A 316 18.93 -5.33 -22.32
CA LEU A 316 20.35 -5.08 -22.05
C LEU A 316 21.28 -6.00 -22.87
N ARG A 317 20.85 -7.23 -23.18
CA ARG A 317 21.60 -8.17 -24.02
C ARG A 317 21.71 -7.67 -25.46
N GLU A 318 20.64 -7.09 -26.00
CA GLU A 318 20.64 -6.44 -27.32
C GLU A 318 21.67 -5.31 -27.40
N MET A 319 21.91 -4.63 -26.28
CA MET A 319 22.95 -3.60 -26.13
C MET A 319 24.36 -4.17 -25.85
N GLY A 320 24.53 -5.49 -25.90
CA GLY A 320 25.81 -6.16 -25.64
C GLY A 320 26.18 -6.34 -24.17
N ILE A 321 25.28 -5.98 -23.23
CA ILE A 321 25.51 -6.18 -21.79
C ILE A 321 25.10 -7.61 -21.41
N LYS A 322 26.09 -8.48 -21.24
CA LYS A 322 25.89 -9.90 -20.89
C LYS A 322 26.13 -10.16 -19.39
N GLY A 323 25.32 -11.07 -18.84
CA GLY A 323 25.47 -11.61 -17.49
C GLY A 323 24.85 -10.76 -16.37
N TYR A 324 25.01 -11.24 -15.13
CA TYR A 324 24.36 -10.71 -13.91
C TYR A 324 25.38 -10.12 -12.92
N GLY A 325 26.62 -9.88 -13.37
CA GLY A 325 27.76 -9.62 -12.50
C GLY A 325 28.34 -8.21 -12.69
N SER A 326 29.67 -8.13 -12.65
CA SER A 326 30.42 -6.87 -12.67
C SER A 326 30.13 -5.98 -13.90
N ASN A 327 29.89 -6.57 -15.07
CA ASN A 327 29.57 -5.81 -16.29
C ASN A 327 28.24 -5.07 -16.17
N LEU A 328 27.21 -5.74 -15.66
CA LEU A 328 25.90 -5.14 -15.39
C LEU A 328 26.01 -4.03 -14.33
N ALA A 329 26.71 -4.32 -13.22
CA ALA A 329 26.93 -3.34 -12.17
C ALA A 329 27.66 -2.08 -12.70
N ARG A 330 28.68 -2.26 -13.55
CA ARG A 330 29.43 -1.17 -14.19
C ARG A 330 28.54 -0.35 -15.13
N PHE A 331 27.69 -1.00 -15.93
CA PHE A 331 26.73 -0.32 -16.79
C PHE A 331 25.76 0.57 -16.00
N ILE A 332 25.16 0.01 -14.94
CA ILE A 332 24.20 0.71 -14.07
C ILE A 332 24.86 1.93 -13.43
N ARG A 333 26.06 1.77 -12.86
CA ARG A 333 26.81 2.86 -12.24
C ARG A 333 27.13 3.99 -13.22
N ARG A 334 27.56 3.65 -14.45
CA ARG A 334 27.84 4.64 -15.50
C ARG A 334 26.58 5.44 -15.86
N ARG A 335 25.43 4.78 -16.03
CA ARG A 335 24.14 5.44 -16.29
C ARG A 335 23.71 6.36 -15.14
N LEU A 336 23.95 5.94 -13.90
CA LEU A 336 23.67 6.72 -12.70
C LEU A 336 24.69 7.82 -12.39
N LYS A 337 25.79 7.90 -13.16
CA LYS A 337 26.94 8.76 -12.88
C LYS A 337 27.41 8.59 -11.41
N PHE A 338 27.68 7.33 -11.02
CA PHE A 338 28.07 6.93 -9.66
C PHE A 338 29.50 6.37 -9.56
#